data_AF-A0A3B8ZAP5-F1
#
_entry.id   AF-A0A3B8ZAP5-F1
#
_cell.length_a   1.000
_cell.length_b   1.000
_cell.length_c   1.000
_cell.angle_alpha   90.00
_cell.angle_beta   90.00
_cell.angle_gamma   90.00
#
_symmetry.space_group_name_H-M   'P 1'
#
loop_
_entity.id
_entity.type
_entity.pdbx_description
1 polymer ?
#
loop_
_entity_poly.entity_id
_entity_poly.type
_entity_poly.pdbx_seq_one_letter_code
_entity_poly.pdbx_strand_id
1 'polypeptide(L)'
;MIIGRICSIIHAMISLNPRSSLAHLLVVLLLMLAAPSCFGLQVEGLYEYRVVVENESDAERNRAFRDALEAVLLKVTGERRWLQSPVLQQAIGNAQSYVEAISYSSEVEEILPDV
;
A
#
# COMPACT_ATOMS: atom_id res chain seq x y z
N MET A 1 20.13 -14.95 13.41
CA MET A 1 20.95 -14.68 14.61
C MET A 1 20.19 -13.78 15.60
N ILE A 2 19.02 -14.22 16.08
CA ILE A 2 18.09 -13.38 16.89
C ILE A 2 17.73 -14.08 18.21
N ILE A 3 17.63 -15.41 18.18
CA ILE A 3 17.25 -16.28 19.31
C ILE A 3 18.26 -16.18 20.49
N GLY A 4 19.56 -16.05 20.22
CA GLY A 4 20.58 -15.95 21.26
C GLY A 4 20.51 -14.66 22.10
N ARG A 5 20.00 -13.56 21.53
CA ARG A 5 19.87 -12.27 22.25
C ARG A 5 18.66 -12.28 23.20
N ILE A 6 17.61 -13.01 22.86
CA ILE A 6 16.39 -13.13 23.66
C ILE A 6 16.67 -13.89 24.97
N CYS A 7 17.48 -14.95 24.92
CA CYS A 7 17.80 -15.78 26.10
C CYS A 7 18.63 -15.03 27.17
N SER A 8 19.58 -14.19 26.74
CA SER A 8 20.40 -13.38 27.65
C SER A 8 19.61 -12.28 28.37
N ILE A 9 18.54 -11.76 27.74
CA ILE A 9 17.72 -10.67 28.27
C ILE A 9 16.76 -11.20 29.35
N ILE A 10 16.22 -12.41 29.17
CA ILE A 10 15.37 -13.08 30.17
C ILE A 10 16.14 -13.35 31.47
N HIS A 11 17.43 -13.73 31.36
CA HIS A 11 18.27 -13.98 32.53
C HIS A 11 18.63 -12.69 33.29
N ALA A 12 18.81 -11.58 32.58
CA ALA A 12 19.00 -10.26 33.20
C ALA A 12 17.74 -9.78 33.95
N MET A 13 16.53 -10.09 33.44
CA MET A 13 15.27 -9.74 34.08
C MET A 13 15.03 -10.43 35.43
N ILE A 14 15.55 -11.65 35.62
CA ILE A 14 15.42 -12.41 36.87
C ILE A 14 16.40 -11.93 37.96
N SER A 15 17.48 -11.21 37.59
CA SER A 15 18.51 -10.73 38.52
C SER A 15 18.18 -9.37 39.17
N LEU A 16 17.17 -8.63 38.70
CA LEU A 16 16.83 -7.32 39.27
C LEU A 16 15.87 -7.46 40.46
N ASN A 17 16.33 -6.97 41.60
CA ASN A 17 15.68 -7.03 42.91
C ASN A 17 14.19 -6.58 42.85
N PRO A 18 13.22 -7.33 43.39
CA PRO A 18 11.77 -7.13 43.18
C PRO A 18 11.17 -5.88 43.86
N ARG A 19 11.98 -5.01 44.46
CA ARG A 19 11.53 -3.80 45.18
C ARG A 19 11.59 -2.51 44.35
N SER A 20 12.23 -2.52 43.17
CA SER A 20 12.43 -1.31 42.36
C SER A 20 11.52 -1.29 41.12
N SER A 21 10.28 -0.82 41.30
CA SER A 21 9.33 -0.57 40.20
C SER A 21 9.90 0.34 39.10
N LEU A 22 10.82 1.24 39.46
CA LEU A 22 11.50 2.14 38.53
C LEU A 22 12.45 1.39 37.59
N ALA A 23 13.11 0.34 38.05
CA ALA A 23 14.01 -0.45 37.22
C ALA A 23 13.25 -1.26 36.17
N HIS A 24 12.07 -1.77 36.53
CA HIS A 24 11.18 -2.46 35.58
C HIS A 24 10.66 -1.49 34.50
N LEU A 25 10.25 -0.28 34.89
CA LEU A 25 9.84 0.76 33.94
C LEU A 25 10.98 1.09 32.96
N LEU A 26 12.20 1.21 33.46
CA LEU A 26 13.37 1.56 32.66
C LEU A 26 13.74 0.43 31.68
N VAL A 27 13.64 -0.84 32.10
CA VAL A 27 13.86 -1.98 31.20
C VAL A 27 12.77 -2.08 30.14
N VAL A 28 11.49 -1.89 30.49
CA VAL A 28 10.39 -1.88 29.51
C VAL A 28 10.56 -0.75 28.50
N LEU A 29 10.94 0.45 28.95
CA LEU A 29 11.23 1.58 28.08
C LEU A 29 12.40 1.26 27.13
N LEU A 30 13.48 0.68 27.64
CA LEU A 30 14.63 0.26 26.83
C LEU A 30 14.23 -0.79 25.79
N LEU A 31 13.32 -1.70 26.13
CA LEU A 31 12.81 -2.72 25.23
C LEU A 31 11.96 -2.13 24.10
N MET A 32 11.10 -1.15 24.42
CA MET A 32 10.31 -0.41 23.44
C MET A 32 11.19 0.40 22.49
N LEU A 33 12.25 1.04 23.00
CA LEU A 33 13.21 1.78 22.18
C LEU A 33 14.07 0.86 21.29
N ALA A 34 14.32 -0.37 21.73
CA ALA A 34 15.12 -1.35 20.98
C ALA A 34 14.31 -2.16 19.96
N ALA A 35 12.99 -1.97 19.89
CA ALA A 35 12.14 -2.66 18.92
C ALA A 35 12.45 -2.17 17.49
N PRO A 36 12.62 -3.07 16.50
CA PRO A 36 12.85 -2.67 15.12
C PRO A 36 11.61 -1.95 14.56
N SER A 37 11.84 -0.94 13.73
CA SER A 37 10.77 -0.27 12.98
C SER A 37 10.13 -1.25 12.00
N CYS A 38 8.83 -1.50 12.16
CA CYS A 38 8.02 -2.20 11.17
C CYS A 38 7.47 -1.16 10.20
N PHE A 39 7.95 -1.19 8.95
CA PHE A 39 7.36 -0.42 7.87
C PHE A 39 6.41 -1.33 7.10
N GLY A 40 5.19 -0.86 6.83
CA GLY A 40 4.34 -1.48 5.83
C GLY A 40 4.94 -1.22 4.46
N LEU A 41 5.18 -2.28 3.68
CA LEU A 41 5.63 -2.12 2.29
C LEU A 41 4.46 -1.55 1.48
N GLN A 42 4.61 -0.33 0.98
CA GLN A 42 3.66 0.25 0.05
C GLN A 42 3.76 -0.49 -1.28
N VAL A 43 2.62 -0.92 -1.83
CA VAL A 43 2.56 -1.47 -3.18
C VAL A 43 2.66 -0.29 -4.14
N GLU A 44 3.82 -0.14 -4.79
CA GLU A 44 4.05 0.86 -5.81
C GLU A 44 3.06 0.68 -6.98
N GLY A 45 2.53 1.78 -7.52
CA GLY A 45 1.62 1.75 -8.67
C GLY A 45 0.24 1.12 -8.41
N LEU A 46 -0.14 0.85 -7.16
CA LEU A 46 -1.45 0.27 -6.83
C LEU A 46 -2.63 1.13 -7.33
N TYR A 47 -2.46 2.45 -7.28
CA TYR A 47 -3.47 3.44 -7.67
C TYR A 47 -3.21 4.09 -9.03
N GLU A 48 -2.23 3.58 -9.77
CA GLU A 48 -1.83 4.13 -11.06
C GLU A 48 -2.13 3.14 -12.18
N TYR A 49 -2.51 3.65 -13.35
CA TYR A 49 -2.67 2.81 -14.53
C TYR A 49 -2.41 3.63 -15.80
N ARG A 50 -1.73 3.03 -16.78
CA ARG A 50 -1.42 3.66 -18.06
C ARG A 50 -2.35 3.11 -19.12
N VAL A 51 -2.97 4.00 -19.88
CA VAL A 51 -3.84 3.67 -21.01
C VAL A 51 -3.25 4.27 -22.27
N VAL A 52 -3.20 3.48 -23.34
CA VAL A 52 -2.84 4.00 -24.66
C VAL A 52 -4.01 4.81 -25.20
N VAL A 53 -3.73 6.06 -25.56
CA VAL A 53 -4.70 6.98 -26.15
C VAL A 53 -4.34 7.28 -27.59
N GLU A 54 -5.34 7.35 -28.47
CA GLU A 54 -5.16 7.67 -29.88
C GLU A 54 -4.98 9.18 -30.10
N ASN A 55 -5.58 10.00 -29.24
CA ASN A 55 -5.55 11.45 -29.29
C ASN A 55 -5.94 12.06 -27.93
N GLU A 56 -5.89 13.39 -27.83
CA GLU A 56 -6.21 14.12 -26.59
C GLU A 56 -7.64 14.70 -26.56
N SER A 57 -8.55 14.19 -27.41
CA SER A 57 -9.94 14.67 -27.39
C SER A 57 -10.63 14.35 -26.07
N ASP A 58 -11.63 15.14 -25.69
CA ASP A 58 -12.38 14.91 -24.45
C ASP A 58 -13.07 13.53 -24.42
N ALA A 59 -13.55 13.05 -25.58
CA ALA A 59 -14.17 11.74 -25.69
C ALA A 59 -13.16 10.63 -25.40
N GLU A 60 -11.97 10.74 -25.98
CA GLU A 60 -10.88 9.78 -25.81
C GLU A 60 -10.33 9.81 -24.39
N ARG A 61 -10.15 11.01 -23.83
CA ARG A 61 -9.71 11.20 -22.43
C ARG A 61 -10.72 10.61 -21.45
N ASN A 62 -12.02 10.83 -21.65
CA ASN A 62 -13.07 10.28 -20.80
C ASN A 62 -13.12 8.74 -20.89
N ARG A 63 -12.86 8.16 -22.07
CA ARG A 63 -12.68 6.72 -22.24
C ARG A 63 -11.47 6.22 -21.45
N ALA A 64 -10.32 6.86 -21.60
CA ALA A 64 -9.09 6.48 -20.90
C ALA A 64 -9.24 6.53 -19.37
N PHE A 65 -9.94 7.53 -18.82
CA PHE A 65 -10.20 7.59 -17.38
C PHE A 65 -11.07 6.43 -16.88
N ARG A 66 -12.08 6.01 -17.66
CA ARG A 66 -12.89 4.85 -17.30
C ARG A 66 -12.05 3.57 -17.26
N ASP A 67 -11.27 3.34 -18.31
CA ASP A 67 -10.41 2.17 -18.44
C ASP A 67 -9.37 2.13 -17.30
N ALA A 68 -8.76 3.27 -16.99
CA ALA A 68 -7.77 3.39 -15.92
C ALA A 68 -8.39 3.15 -14.53
N LEU A 69 -9.54 3.75 -14.24
CA LEU A 69 -10.20 3.56 -12.94
C LEU A 69 -10.68 2.13 -12.76
N GLU A 70 -11.23 1.50 -13.80
CA GLU A 70 -11.63 0.09 -13.75
C GLU A 70 -10.43 -0.81 -13.42
N ALA A 71 -9.28 -0.58 -14.07
CA ALA A 71 -8.06 -1.33 -13.81
C ALA A 71 -7.54 -1.11 -12.38
N VAL A 72 -7.53 0.13 -11.87
CA VAL A 72 -7.14 0.43 -10.49
C VAL A 72 -8.08 -0.24 -9.48
N LEU A 73 -9.40 -0.19 -9.72
CA LEU A 73 -10.37 -0.86 -8.87
C LEU A 73 -10.17 -2.38 -8.88
N LEU A 74 -9.80 -2.97 -10.01
CA LEU A 74 -9.44 -4.40 -10.06
C LEU A 74 -8.18 -4.70 -9.24
N LYS A 75 -7.14 -3.86 -9.32
CA LYS A 75 -5.91 -4.01 -8.51
C LYS A 75 -6.21 -3.93 -7.01
N VAL A 76 -7.03 -2.96 -6.60
CA VAL A 76 -7.36 -2.71 -5.19
C VAL A 76 -8.30 -3.77 -4.62
N THR A 77 -9.28 -4.23 -5.39
CA THR A 77 -10.26 -5.21 -4.92
C THR A 77 -9.81 -6.65 -5.09
N GLY A 78 -8.87 -6.92 -6.01
CA GLY A 78 -8.37 -8.26 -6.34
C GLY A 78 -9.39 -9.18 -7.03
N GLU A 79 -10.64 -8.74 -7.25
CA GLU A 79 -11.69 -9.60 -7.82
C GLU A 79 -12.65 -8.85 -8.76
N ARG A 80 -12.83 -9.38 -9.98
CA ARG A 80 -13.70 -8.78 -11.01
C ARG A 80 -15.17 -8.66 -10.62
N ARG A 81 -15.66 -9.48 -9.68
CA ARG A 81 -17.08 -9.45 -9.26
C ARG A 81 -17.48 -8.08 -8.71
N TRP A 82 -16.54 -7.34 -8.11
CA TRP A 82 -16.80 -6.03 -7.54
C TRP A 82 -17.10 -4.97 -8.59
N LEU A 83 -16.55 -5.12 -9.81
CA LEU A 83 -16.82 -4.20 -10.92
C LEU A 83 -18.29 -4.21 -11.35
N GLN A 84 -19.05 -5.26 -11.00
CA GLN A 84 -20.49 -5.34 -11.27
C GLN A 84 -21.34 -4.64 -10.19
N SER A 85 -20.73 -4.17 -9.10
CA SER A 85 -21.43 -3.42 -8.06
C SER A 85 -21.97 -2.11 -8.64
N PRO A 86 -23.24 -1.75 -8.36
CA PRO A 86 -23.82 -0.50 -8.81
C PRO A 86 -23.01 0.73 -8.39
N VAL A 87 -22.37 0.67 -7.21
CA VAL A 87 -21.55 1.77 -6.68
C VAL A 87 -20.28 1.96 -7.51
N LEU A 88 -19.61 0.86 -7.88
CA LEU A 88 -18.39 0.96 -8.71
C LEU A 88 -18.75 1.33 -10.15
N GLN A 89 -19.85 0.84 -10.69
CA GLN A 89 -20.35 1.25 -12.01
C GLN A 89 -20.65 2.75 -12.06
N GLN A 90 -21.25 3.31 -11.02
CA GLN A 90 -21.46 4.76 -10.91
C GLN A 90 -20.14 5.53 -10.82
N ALA A 91 -19.17 5.03 -10.04
CA ALA A 91 -17.86 5.65 -9.92
C ALA A 91 -17.10 5.63 -11.26
N ILE A 92 -17.11 4.51 -11.98
CA ILE A 92 -16.55 4.37 -13.33
C ILE A 92 -17.24 5.33 -14.29
N GLY A 93 -18.57 5.45 -14.25
CA GLY A 93 -19.31 6.43 -15.06
C GLY A 93 -18.88 7.89 -14.82
N ASN A 94 -18.32 8.20 -13.65
CA ASN A 94 -17.79 9.50 -13.27
C ASN A 94 -16.27 9.47 -13.00
N ALA A 95 -15.52 8.64 -13.75
CA ALA A 95 -14.13 8.33 -13.45
C ALA A 95 -13.22 9.57 -13.31
N GLN A 96 -13.47 10.61 -14.10
CA GLN A 96 -12.70 11.86 -14.04
C GLN A 96 -12.68 12.50 -12.65
N SER A 97 -13.74 12.35 -11.86
CA SER A 97 -13.83 12.89 -10.50
C SER A 97 -12.93 12.16 -9.48
N TYR A 98 -12.36 11.01 -9.87
CA TYR A 98 -11.50 10.18 -9.04
C TYR A 98 -10.03 10.22 -9.47
N VAL A 99 -9.69 11.03 -10.48
CA VAL A 99 -8.31 11.19 -10.96
C VAL A 99 -7.65 12.33 -10.19
N GLU A 100 -6.55 12.03 -9.50
CA GLU A 100 -5.77 13.03 -8.77
C GLU A 100 -4.75 13.74 -9.67
N ALA A 101 -4.05 12.98 -10.52
CA ALA A 101 -3.00 13.49 -11.40
C ALA A 101 -2.98 12.74 -12.73
N ILE A 102 -2.47 13.41 -13.77
CA ILE A 102 -2.35 12.88 -15.13
C ILE A 102 -0.96 13.20 -15.64
N SER A 103 -0.34 12.24 -16.33
CA SER A 103 0.89 12.43 -17.07
C SER A 103 0.76 11.79 -18.45
N TYR A 104 1.27 12.47 -19.47
CA TYR A 104 1.34 11.96 -20.84
C TYR A 104 2.79 11.56 -21.14
N SER A 105 2.97 10.40 -21.75
CA SER A 105 4.26 9.98 -22.29
C SER A 105 4.07 9.41 -23.69
N SER A 106 4.99 9.77 -24.60
CA SER A 106 5.07 9.20 -25.95
C SER A 106 5.86 7.89 -25.99
N GLU A 107 6.36 7.43 -24.85
CA GLU A 107 7.02 6.13 -24.73
C GLU A 107 5.95 5.04 -24.72
N VAL A 108 5.91 4.27 -25.82
CA VAL A 108 5.16 3.02 -25.91
C VAL A 108 5.93 1.98 -25.10
N GLU A 109 5.79 2.04 -23.78
CA GLU A 109 6.24 0.96 -22.92
C GLU A 109 5.34 -0.24 -23.21
N GLU A 110 5.93 -1.34 -23.67
CA GLU A 110 5.23 -2.57 -23.96
C GLU A 110 4.48 -3.02 -22.69
N ILE A 111 3.15 -2.89 -22.69
CA ILE A 111 2.29 -3.26 -21.56
C ILE A 111 2.29 -4.78 -21.48
N LEU A 112 3.35 -5.36 -20.91
CA LEU A 112 3.40 -6.76 -20.52
C LEU A 112 2.41 -6.95 -19.37
N PRO A 113 1.45 -7.88 -19.47
CA PRO A 113 0.59 -8.21 -18.35
C PRO A 113 1.47 -8.78 -17.24
N ASP A 114 1.54 -8.08 -16.12
CA ASP A 114 2.14 -8.59 -14.89
C ASP A 114 1.29 -9.79 -14.44
N VAL A 115 1.86 -11.00 -14.54
CA VAL A 115 1.20 -12.30 -14.25
C VAL A 115 1.24 -12.60 -12.77
#